data_AF-A0A803TWA2-F1
#
_entry.id   AF-A0A803TWA2-F1
#
_cell.length_a   1.000
_cell.length_b   1.000
_cell.length_c   1.000
_cell.angle_alpha   90.00
_cell.angle_beta   90.00
_cell.angle_gamma   90.00
#
_symmetry.space_group_name_H-M   'P 1'
#
loop_
_entity.id
_entity.type
_entity.pdbx_description
1 polymer ?
#
loop_
_entity_poly.entity_id
_entity_poly.type
_entity_poly.pdbx_seq_one_letter_code
_entity_poly.pdbx_strand_id
1 'polypeptide(L)'
;MASKKLRRAGLPQNLCERLSRHQITTCQDLLRLSLLELMKVTGQNYWKVQKLLNTVSQFCAPRMQTVYEMKRKRTMNPSTAFLPTTLEDLDKILHGGIACGSITEITGPSGCGKTQFCIMMSLLATLPTSMGGFSGAVIYIDTESAFSAERLIEIAQHRFPHYFASEEKLISMSSSIYLYRELTCDGVLKRIESLEEEIISKNVKLVILDSIASVVRKEFDTKLQGNLRERTNLLTKEASILKYLAEEFSIPVILTNQITTWLSEGLALQADLLSPADDLSLSEGPSRNGAGESGYVTAALGNTWSHSVNTRLILQYLNSQTRQSPGGAMD
;
A
#
# COMPACT_ATOMS: atom_id res chain seq x y z
N MET A 1 5.38 -14.52 -0.81
CA MET A 1 4.94 -15.86 -1.29
C MET A 1 4.52 -16.80 -0.16
N ALA A 2 5.21 -16.84 0.99
CA ALA A 2 4.82 -17.71 2.10
C ALA A 2 3.45 -17.31 2.73
N SER A 3 3.05 -16.04 2.62
CA SER A 3 1.76 -15.51 3.07
C SER A 3 0.54 -15.99 2.29
N LYS A 4 0.71 -16.80 1.22
CA LYS A 4 -0.42 -17.35 0.44
C LYS A 4 -1.35 -18.15 1.34
N LYS A 5 -2.66 -17.89 1.25
CA LYS A 5 -3.68 -18.66 1.96
C LYS A 5 -3.60 -20.13 1.56
N LEU A 6 -3.58 -21.00 2.55
CA LEU A 6 -3.42 -22.45 2.36
C LEU A 6 -4.55 -23.06 1.53
N ARG A 7 -5.76 -22.48 1.61
CA ARG A 7 -6.94 -22.89 0.82
C ARG A 7 -6.71 -22.79 -0.69
N ARG A 8 -5.76 -21.96 -1.14
CA ARG A 8 -5.41 -21.80 -2.56
C ARG A 8 -4.47 -22.89 -3.08
N ALA A 9 -3.85 -23.67 -2.20
CA ALA A 9 -2.89 -24.71 -2.58
C ALA A 9 -3.55 -25.99 -3.14
N GLY A 10 -4.86 -25.98 -3.40
CA GLY A 10 -5.60 -27.13 -3.96
C GLY A 10 -5.72 -28.30 -2.99
N LEU A 11 -5.70 -28.03 -1.68
CA LEU A 11 -5.81 -29.05 -0.64
C LEU A 11 -7.28 -29.41 -0.36
N PRO A 12 -7.57 -30.63 0.14
CA PRO A 12 -8.92 -31.00 0.53
C PRO A 12 -9.49 -30.07 1.61
N GLN A 13 -10.73 -29.64 1.45
CA GLN A 13 -11.37 -28.68 2.37
C GLN A 13 -11.37 -29.14 3.84
N ASN A 14 -11.66 -30.42 4.08
CA ASN A 14 -11.59 -31.02 5.42
C ASN A 14 -10.21 -30.87 6.08
N LEU A 15 -9.13 -30.92 5.29
CA LEU A 15 -7.77 -30.74 5.80
C LEU A 15 -7.49 -29.27 6.13
N CYS A 16 -7.92 -28.35 5.25
CA CYS A 16 -7.81 -26.92 5.50
C CYS A 16 -8.60 -26.49 6.74
N GLU A 17 -9.80 -27.04 6.97
CA GLU A 17 -10.60 -26.75 8.15
C GLU A 17 -9.93 -27.24 9.44
N ARG A 18 -9.36 -28.46 9.45
CA ARG A 18 -8.58 -28.94 10.59
C ARG A 18 -7.38 -28.05 10.89
N LEU A 19 -6.59 -27.72 9.87
CA LEU A 19 -5.42 -26.85 10.02
C LEU A 19 -5.83 -25.46 10.52
N SER A 20 -6.93 -24.92 10.02
CA SER A 20 -7.49 -23.64 10.47
C SER A 20 -7.89 -23.65 11.94
N ARG A 21 -8.38 -24.76 12.50
CA ARG A 21 -8.67 -24.90 13.95
C ARG A 21 -7.41 -24.78 14.81
N HIS A 22 -6.25 -25.09 14.24
CA HIS A 22 -4.94 -24.94 14.87
C HIS A 22 -4.24 -23.63 14.47
N GLN A 23 -4.99 -22.64 13.94
CA GLN A 23 -4.47 -21.34 13.48
C GLN A 23 -3.45 -21.43 12.34
N ILE A 24 -3.41 -22.57 11.62
CA ILE A 24 -2.56 -22.74 10.44
C ILE A 24 -3.40 -22.37 9.21
N THR A 25 -3.24 -21.14 8.74
CA THR A 25 -4.09 -20.58 7.67
C THR A 25 -3.32 -20.23 6.41
N THR A 26 -2.01 -19.96 6.54
CA THR A 26 -1.12 -19.66 5.43
C THR A 26 -0.17 -20.82 5.12
N CYS A 27 0.42 -20.79 3.93
CA CYS A 27 1.45 -21.74 3.58
C CYS A 27 2.70 -21.60 4.48
N GLN A 28 3.01 -20.38 4.92
CA GLN A 28 4.09 -20.10 5.86
C GLN A 28 3.89 -20.80 7.20
N ASP A 29 2.67 -20.73 7.75
CA ASP A 29 2.34 -21.36 9.03
C ASP A 29 2.58 -22.87 8.95
N LEU A 30 2.16 -23.49 7.85
CA LEU A 30 2.36 -24.92 7.62
C LEU A 30 3.84 -25.28 7.44
N LEU A 31 4.58 -24.51 6.64
CA LEU A 31 5.98 -24.80 6.31
C LEU A 31 6.95 -24.52 7.47
N ARG A 32 6.52 -23.79 8.50
CA ARG A 32 7.29 -23.57 9.74
C ARG A 32 7.23 -24.74 10.71
N LEU A 33 6.23 -25.60 10.59
CA LEU A 33 6.04 -26.73 11.48
C LEU A 33 6.95 -27.89 11.08
N SER A 34 7.45 -28.59 12.09
CA SER A 34 8.16 -29.85 11.90
C SER A 34 7.22 -30.93 11.39
N LEU A 35 7.80 -31.95 10.76
CA LEU A 35 7.03 -33.06 10.20
C LEU A 35 6.23 -33.82 11.28
N LEU A 36 6.76 -33.93 12.50
CA LEU A 36 6.08 -34.55 13.64
C LEU A 36 4.89 -33.73 14.13
N GLU A 37 5.01 -32.40 14.18
CA GLU A 37 3.90 -31.51 14.54
C GLU A 37 2.78 -31.60 13.51
N LEU A 38 3.11 -31.61 12.22
CA LEU A 38 2.12 -31.78 11.16
C LEU A 38 1.43 -33.14 11.22
N MET A 39 2.15 -34.22 11.55
CA MET A 39 1.52 -35.53 11.77
C MET A 39 0.52 -35.48 12.93
N LYS A 40 0.87 -34.84 14.05
CA LYS A 40 -0.02 -34.66 15.21
C LYS A 40 -1.25 -33.83 14.87
N VAL A 41 -1.07 -32.70 14.21
CA VAL A 41 -2.14 -31.75 13.88
C VAL A 41 -3.08 -32.31 12.81
N THR A 42 -2.54 -32.97 11.78
CA THR A 42 -3.35 -33.49 10.67
C THR A 42 -3.97 -34.86 10.96
N GLY A 43 -3.40 -35.61 11.91
CA GLY A 43 -3.72 -37.01 12.16
C GLY A 43 -3.34 -37.94 11.01
N GLN A 44 -2.42 -37.52 10.14
CA GLN A 44 -1.99 -38.27 8.96
C GLN A 44 -0.66 -38.97 9.22
N ASN A 45 -0.40 -40.03 8.44
CA ASN A 45 0.89 -40.73 8.49
C ASN A 45 2.02 -39.91 7.82
N TYR A 46 3.26 -40.33 8.07
CA TYR A 46 4.49 -39.70 7.56
C TYR A 46 4.40 -39.39 6.06
N TRP A 47 4.04 -40.39 5.24
CA TRP A 47 3.99 -40.28 3.79
C TRP A 47 3.00 -39.24 3.28
N LYS A 48 1.81 -39.17 3.90
CA LYS A 48 0.79 -38.18 3.53
C LYS A 48 1.20 -36.77 3.96
N VAL A 49 1.84 -36.62 5.11
CA VAL A 49 2.38 -35.32 5.55
C VAL A 49 3.53 -34.86 4.66
N GLN A 50 4.42 -35.76 4.26
CA GLN A 50 5.50 -35.44 3.33
C GLN A 50 4.96 -35.04 1.95
N LYS A 51 3.94 -35.74 1.45
CA LYS A 51 3.24 -35.35 0.21
C LYS A 51 2.58 -33.98 0.35
N LEU A 52 1.91 -33.70 1.48
CA LEU A 52 1.32 -32.40 1.79
C LEU A 52 2.37 -31.29 1.75
N LEU A 53 3.51 -31.48 2.43
CA LEU A 53 4.62 -30.53 2.42
C LEU A 53 5.16 -30.28 1.01
N ASN A 54 5.33 -31.33 0.21
CA ASN A 54 5.78 -31.19 -1.18
C ASN A 54 4.78 -30.40 -2.02
N THR A 55 3.48 -30.68 -1.89
CA THR A 55 2.42 -29.93 -2.61
C THR A 55 2.43 -28.46 -2.24
N VAL A 56 2.47 -28.13 -0.95
CA VAL A 56 2.48 -26.74 -0.47
C VAL A 56 3.78 -26.04 -0.86
N SER A 57 4.92 -26.73 -0.79
CA SER A 57 6.22 -26.20 -1.20
C SER A 57 6.25 -25.87 -2.70
N GLN A 58 5.76 -26.78 -3.55
CA GLN A 58 5.65 -26.55 -4.99
C GLN A 58 4.69 -25.41 -5.33
N PHE A 59 3.60 -25.27 -4.57
CA PHE A 59 2.66 -24.16 -4.74
C PHE A 59 3.26 -22.79 -4.38
N CYS A 60 4.13 -22.76 -3.37
CA CYS A 60 4.79 -21.54 -2.92
C CYS A 60 6.05 -21.19 -3.73
N ALA A 61 6.67 -22.17 -4.37
CA ALA A 61 7.91 -21.98 -5.09
C ALA A 61 7.70 -21.02 -6.27
N PRO A 62 8.53 -19.97 -6.41
CA PRO A 62 8.51 -19.14 -7.61
C PRO A 62 8.82 -20.00 -8.83
N ARG A 63 8.07 -19.80 -9.91
CA ARG A 63 8.36 -20.47 -11.18
C ARG A 63 9.60 -19.82 -11.80
N MET A 64 10.59 -20.64 -12.16
CA MET A 64 11.70 -20.17 -12.99
C MET A 64 11.12 -19.63 -14.30
N GLN A 65 11.51 -18.41 -14.65
CA GLN A 65 11.09 -17.75 -15.87
C GLN A 65 12.31 -17.04 -16.46
N THR A 66 12.48 -17.14 -17.76
CA THR A 66 13.57 -16.45 -18.46
C THR A 66 13.29 -14.94 -18.51
N VAL A 67 14.35 -14.13 -18.59
CA VAL A 67 14.23 -12.67 -18.79
C VAL A 67 13.44 -12.35 -20.06
N TYR A 68 13.64 -13.15 -21.12
CA TYR A 68 12.92 -12.99 -22.39
C TYR A 68 11.40 -13.19 -22.23
N GLU A 69 10.97 -14.25 -21.55
CA GLU A 69 9.55 -14.48 -21.28
C GLU A 69 8.95 -13.36 -20.44
N MET A 70 9.71 -12.84 -19.45
CA MET A 70 9.27 -11.72 -18.61
C MET A 70 9.03 -10.47 -19.46
N LYS A 71 9.97 -10.14 -20.36
CA LYS A 71 9.82 -9.02 -21.31
C LYS A 71 8.60 -9.23 -22.22
N ARG A 72 8.45 -10.42 -22.80
CA ARG A 72 7.35 -10.73 -23.73
C ARG A 72 5.97 -10.58 -23.08
N LYS A 73 5.80 -11.04 -21.83
CA LYS A 73 4.52 -10.88 -21.10
C LYS A 73 4.13 -9.41 -20.91
N ARG A 74 5.10 -8.54 -20.60
CA ARG A 74 4.86 -7.09 -20.47
C ARG A 74 4.48 -6.44 -21.80
N THR A 75 5.09 -6.87 -22.90
CA THR A 75 4.78 -6.35 -24.25
C THR A 75 3.42 -6.81 -24.76
N MET A 76 2.95 -8.00 -24.38
CA MET A 76 1.66 -8.52 -24.84
C MET A 76 0.45 -7.85 -24.18
N ASN A 77 0.58 -7.38 -22.93
CA ASN A 77 -0.51 -6.75 -22.17
C ASN A 77 -0.11 -5.36 -21.61
N PRO A 78 0.20 -4.37 -22.46
CA PRO A 78 0.68 -3.07 -22.00
C PRO A 78 -0.43 -2.26 -21.30
N SER A 79 -1.68 -2.39 -21.75
CA SER A 79 -2.84 -1.64 -21.22
C SER A 79 -3.29 -2.06 -19.82
N THR A 80 -2.84 -3.22 -19.33
CA THR A 80 -3.13 -3.69 -17.96
C THR A 80 -1.97 -3.49 -17.00
N ALA A 81 -0.84 -2.97 -17.48
CA ALA A 81 0.38 -2.85 -16.67
C ALA A 81 0.40 -1.56 -15.82
N PHE A 82 -0.33 -0.53 -16.24
CA PHE A 82 -0.37 0.77 -15.58
C PHE A 82 -1.78 1.34 -15.57
N LEU A 83 -2.09 2.11 -14.53
CA LEU A 83 -3.27 2.97 -14.46
C LEU A 83 -2.82 4.41 -14.77
N PRO A 84 -3.15 4.95 -15.95
CA PRO A 84 -2.82 6.34 -16.30
C PRO A 84 -3.39 7.32 -15.28
N THR A 85 -2.62 8.37 -14.96
CA THR A 85 -3.04 9.43 -14.04
C THR A 85 -3.79 10.55 -14.76
N THR A 86 -3.81 10.53 -16.10
CA THR A 86 -4.34 11.60 -16.98
C THR A 86 -3.58 12.93 -16.86
N LEU A 87 -2.41 12.89 -16.24
CA LEU A 87 -1.43 13.97 -16.21
C LEU A 87 -0.30 13.55 -17.15
N GLU A 88 -0.30 14.07 -18.38
CA GLU A 88 0.58 13.58 -19.46
C GLU A 88 2.06 13.53 -19.06
N ASP A 89 2.56 14.54 -18.38
CA ASP A 89 3.97 14.59 -17.99
C ASP A 89 4.29 13.64 -16.84
N LEU A 90 3.35 13.43 -15.92
CA LEU A 90 3.51 12.43 -14.87
C LEU A 90 3.46 11.02 -15.47
N ASP A 91 2.54 10.76 -16.39
CA ASP A 91 2.41 9.46 -17.06
C ASP A 91 3.65 9.16 -17.92
N LYS A 92 4.26 10.17 -18.56
CA LYS A 92 5.56 10.02 -19.26
C LYS A 92 6.67 9.60 -18.30
N ILE A 93 6.79 10.27 -17.14
CA ILE A 93 7.80 9.96 -16.12
C ILE A 93 7.59 8.56 -15.54
N LEU A 94 6.33 8.17 -15.35
CA LEU A 94 5.95 6.86 -14.81
C LEU A 94 5.84 5.75 -15.89
N HIS A 95 6.16 6.07 -17.14
CA HIS A 95 6.07 5.14 -18.28
C HIS A 95 4.67 4.52 -18.50
N GLY A 96 3.61 5.29 -18.24
CA GLY A 96 2.22 4.92 -18.49
C GLY A 96 1.26 5.16 -17.32
N GLY A 97 1.78 5.54 -16.15
CA GLY A 97 0.98 5.85 -14.96
C GLY A 97 1.35 5.00 -13.74
N ILE A 98 0.40 4.79 -12.83
CA ILE A 98 0.62 4.03 -11.59
C ILE A 98 0.75 2.54 -11.92
N ALA A 99 1.87 1.92 -11.56
CA ALA A 99 2.18 0.53 -11.92
C ALA A 99 1.31 -0.50 -11.18
N CYS A 100 0.72 -1.41 -11.93
CA CYS A 100 0.05 -2.61 -11.40
C CYS A 100 1.07 -3.59 -10.81
N GLY A 101 0.65 -4.38 -9.82
CA GLY A 101 1.58 -5.34 -9.19
C GLY A 101 2.57 -4.69 -8.23
N SER A 102 2.34 -3.43 -7.84
CA SER A 102 3.27 -2.66 -7.05
C SER A 102 2.57 -1.72 -6.07
N ILE A 103 3.31 -1.28 -5.05
CA ILE A 103 2.86 -0.27 -4.10
C ILE A 103 3.44 1.09 -4.50
N THR A 104 2.55 2.08 -4.66
CA THR A 104 2.91 3.49 -4.85
C THR A 104 2.54 4.31 -3.61
N GLU A 105 3.52 5.00 -3.05
CA GLU A 105 3.33 5.91 -1.92
C GLU A 105 3.22 7.36 -2.40
N ILE A 106 2.20 8.06 -1.92
CA ILE A 106 1.98 9.48 -2.13
C ILE A 106 2.26 10.19 -0.81
N THR A 107 3.33 10.97 -0.75
CA THR A 107 3.73 11.68 0.45
C THR A 107 3.77 13.18 0.23
N GLY A 108 3.51 13.97 1.26
CA GLY A 108 3.46 15.42 1.16
C GLY A 108 2.90 16.08 2.43
N PRO A 109 3.06 17.40 2.59
CA PRO A 109 2.47 18.15 3.69
C PRO A 109 0.94 18.01 3.75
N SER A 110 0.32 18.28 4.90
CA SER A 110 -1.15 18.31 4.99
C SER A 110 -1.71 19.41 4.09
N GLY A 111 -2.72 19.08 3.29
CA GLY A 111 -3.38 20.00 2.35
C GLY A 111 -2.75 20.10 0.96
N CYS A 112 -1.78 19.26 0.59
CA CYS A 112 -1.15 19.29 -0.74
C CYS A 112 -1.92 18.52 -1.84
N GLY A 113 -3.11 17.99 -1.53
CA GLY A 113 -3.96 17.31 -2.52
C GLY A 113 -3.83 15.78 -2.60
N LYS A 114 -3.20 15.11 -1.62
CA LYS A 114 -3.07 13.63 -1.61
C LYS A 114 -4.42 12.90 -1.75
N THR A 115 -5.40 13.24 -0.92
CA THR A 115 -6.75 12.67 -0.99
C THR A 115 -7.43 13.00 -2.32
N GLN A 116 -7.22 14.19 -2.89
CA GLN A 116 -7.75 14.54 -4.21
C GLN A 116 -7.17 13.66 -5.32
N PHE A 117 -5.88 13.38 -5.25
CA PHE A 117 -5.24 12.43 -6.16
C PHE A 117 -5.85 11.02 -6.00
N CYS A 118 -6.03 10.53 -4.77
CA CYS A 118 -6.64 9.24 -4.51
C CYS A 118 -8.09 9.13 -5.02
N ILE A 119 -8.91 10.18 -4.83
CA ILE A 119 -10.28 10.24 -5.37
C ILE A 119 -10.25 10.19 -6.90
N MET A 120 -9.36 10.95 -7.54
CA MET A 120 -9.19 10.92 -9.00
C MET A 120 -8.77 9.53 -9.50
N MET A 121 -7.78 8.89 -8.86
CA MET A 121 -7.36 7.54 -9.25
C MET A 121 -8.47 6.51 -9.07
N SER A 122 -9.32 6.67 -8.04
CA SER A 122 -10.50 5.83 -7.82
C SER A 122 -11.46 5.93 -8.99
N LEU A 123 -11.78 7.16 -9.42
CA LEU A 123 -12.59 7.39 -10.62
C LEU A 123 -11.96 6.72 -11.86
N LEU A 124 -10.69 6.99 -12.12
CA LEU A 124 -10.00 6.48 -13.32
C LEU A 124 -10.00 4.96 -13.40
N ALA A 125 -9.80 4.26 -12.28
CA ALA A 125 -9.82 2.80 -12.24
C ALA A 125 -11.19 2.20 -12.64
N THR A 126 -12.30 2.90 -12.36
CA THR A 126 -13.65 2.45 -12.74
C THR A 126 -13.97 2.64 -14.22
N LEU A 127 -13.21 3.48 -14.94
CA LEU A 127 -13.49 3.77 -16.34
C LEU A 127 -13.31 2.53 -17.22
N PRO A 128 -13.93 2.52 -18.42
CA PRO A 128 -13.67 1.50 -19.43
C PRO A 128 -12.20 1.42 -19.83
N THR A 129 -11.74 0.24 -20.23
CA THR A 129 -10.39 0.03 -20.77
C THR A 129 -10.10 0.87 -22.02
N SER A 130 -11.13 1.17 -22.82
CA SER A 130 -11.03 2.09 -23.96
C SER A 130 -10.71 3.54 -23.55
N MET A 131 -10.93 3.89 -22.29
CA MET A 131 -10.61 5.20 -21.69
C MET A 131 -9.41 5.13 -20.73
N GLY A 132 -8.68 4.01 -20.72
CA GLY A 132 -7.51 3.80 -19.85
C GLY A 132 -7.83 3.33 -18.43
N GLY A 133 -9.10 3.05 -18.10
CA GLY A 133 -9.48 2.43 -16.83
C GLY A 133 -9.41 0.90 -16.84
N PHE A 134 -9.90 0.26 -15.78
CA PHE A 134 -9.85 -1.19 -15.63
C PHE A 134 -11.21 -1.89 -15.69
N SER A 135 -12.31 -1.15 -15.82
CA SER A 135 -13.67 -1.71 -15.75
C SER A 135 -13.88 -2.60 -14.52
N GLY A 136 -13.31 -2.21 -13.38
CA GLY A 136 -13.37 -2.97 -12.15
C GLY A 136 -13.62 -2.10 -10.94
N ALA A 137 -13.80 -2.76 -9.81
CA ALA A 137 -14.10 -2.08 -8.56
C ALA A 137 -12.85 -1.47 -7.91
N VAL A 138 -13.07 -0.53 -6.99
CA VAL A 138 -12.02 0.08 -6.16
C VAL A 138 -12.35 -0.19 -4.71
N ILE A 139 -11.35 -0.54 -3.92
CA ILE A 139 -11.46 -0.48 -2.45
C ILE A 139 -10.69 0.75 -1.97
N TYR A 140 -11.39 1.61 -1.23
CA TYR A 140 -10.82 2.79 -0.58
C TYR A 140 -10.92 2.62 0.94
N ILE A 141 -9.78 2.55 1.62
CA ILE A 141 -9.70 2.51 3.07
C ILE A 141 -9.33 3.91 3.54
N ASP A 142 -10.31 4.60 4.12
CA ASP A 142 -10.19 5.94 4.67
C ASP A 142 -10.00 5.87 6.18
N THR A 143 -8.97 6.54 6.66
CA THR A 143 -8.58 6.57 8.08
C THR A 143 -8.71 7.96 8.71
N GLU A 144 -8.94 8.98 7.86
CA GLU A 144 -9.08 10.38 8.26
C GLU A 144 -10.51 10.90 8.06
N SER A 145 -11.41 10.07 7.49
CA SER A 145 -12.77 10.48 7.09
C SER A 145 -12.77 11.64 6.10
N ALA A 146 -11.77 11.67 5.21
CA ALA A 146 -11.54 12.75 4.24
C ALA A 146 -12.17 12.48 2.88
N PHE A 147 -12.65 11.26 2.61
CA PHE A 147 -13.31 10.94 1.34
C PHE A 147 -14.69 11.62 1.24
N SER A 148 -14.95 12.32 0.13
CA SER A 148 -16.26 12.92 -0.19
C SER A 148 -16.79 12.32 -1.49
N ALA A 149 -18.01 11.78 -1.42
CA ALA A 149 -18.72 11.23 -2.57
C ALA A 149 -19.18 12.34 -3.53
N GLU A 150 -19.58 13.49 -2.99
CA GLU A 150 -19.92 14.69 -3.76
C GLU A 150 -18.73 15.11 -4.60
N ARG A 151 -17.54 15.16 -3.99
CA ARG A 151 -16.31 15.51 -4.69
C ARG A 151 -15.95 14.53 -5.81
N LEU A 152 -16.14 13.23 -5.59
CA LEU A 152 -15.95 12.21 -6.63
C LEU A 152 -16.87 12.45 -7.83
N ILE A 153 -18.16 12.72 -7.58
CA ILE A 153 -19.16 13.00 -8.62
C ILE A 153 -18.81 14.27 -9.39
N GLU A 154 -18.45 15.34 -8.68
CA GLU A 154 -17.99 16.59 -9.29
C GLU A 154 -16.82 16.35 -10.24
N ILE A 155 -15.79 15.63 -9.80
CA ILE A 155 -14.61 15.31 -10.61
C ILE A 155 -15.03 14.51 -11.85
N ALA A 156 -15.88 13.49 -11.69
CA ALA A 156 -16.37 12.66 -12.79
C ALA A 156 -17.06 13.48 -13.87
N GLN A 157 -18.03 14.31 -13.49
CA GLN A 157 -18.80 15.14 -14.42
C GLN A 157 -17.94 16.20 -15.12
N HIS A 158 -16.96 16.79 -14.43
CA HIS A 158 -16.11 17.83 -15.03
C HIS A 158 -14.99 17.26 -15.91
N ARG A 159 -14.39 16.13 -15.53
CA ARG A 159 -13.30 15.52 -16.31
C ARG A 159 -13.80 14.71 -17.50
N PHE A 160 -14.95 14.08 -17.38
CA PHE A 160 -15.51 13.23 -18.44
C PHE A 160 -17.00 13.53 -18.67
N PRO A 161 -17.35 14.78 -19.03
CA PRO A 161 -18.75 15.25 -19.11
C PRO A 161 -19.60 14.43 -20.08
N HIS A 162 -19.02 14.00 -21.21
CA HIS A 162 -19.74 13.19 -22.19
C HIS A 162 -20.00 11.76 -21.71
N TYR A 163 -19.10 11.18 -20.91
CA TYR A 163 -19.25 9.82 -20.40
C TYR A 163 -20.22 9.76 -19.20
N PHE A 164 -20.15 10.75 -18.31
CA PHE A 164 -21.01 10.87 -17.13
C PHE A 164 -22.21 11.81 -17.35
N ALA A 165 -22.69 11.92 -18.59
CA ALA A 165 -23.89 12.70 -18.92
C ALA A 165 -25.19 12.05 -18.37
N SER A 166 -25.16 10.73 -18.13
CA SER A 166 -26.30 9.98 -17.59
C SER A 166 -26.10 9.65 -16.11
N GLU A 167 -27.17 9.76 -15.33
CA GLU A 167 -27.20 9.37 -13.92
C GLU A 167 -26.87 7.89 -13.72
N GLU A 168 -27.25 7.01 -14.66
CA GLU A 168 -26.93 5.58 -14.61
C GLU A 168 -25.42 5.32 -14.57
N LYS A 169 -24.63 6.11 -15.30
CA LYS A 169 -23.16 5.99 -15.32
C LYS A 169 -22.53 6.46 -14.02
N LEU A 170 -23.09 7.50 -13.41
CA LEU A 170 -22.65 7.98 -12.09
C LEU A 170 -22.96 6.94 -11.00
N ILE A 171 -24.17 6.39 -11.00
CA ILE A 171 -24.57 5.31 -10.06
C ILE A 171 -23.69 4.08 -10.25
N SER A 172 -23.44 3.67 -11.49
CA SER A 172 -22.58 2.52 -11.79
C SER A 172 -21.15 2.72 -11.29
N MET A 173 -20.58 3.91 -11.50
CA MET A 173 -19.23 4.26 -11.04
C MET A 173 -19.16 4.30 -9.51
N SER A 174 -20.08 5.01 -8.84
CA SER A 174 -20.07 5.14 -7.38
C SER A 174 -20.33 3.81 -6.69
N SER A 175 -21.19 2.96 -7.24
CA SER A 175 -21.46 1.59 -6.74
C SER A 175 -20.26 0.64 -6.89
N SER A 176 -19.29 0.99 -7.74
CA SER A 176 -18.07 0.21 -7.96
C SER A 176 -16.93 0.63 -7.01
N ILE A 177 -17.12 1.62 -6.15
CA ILE A 177 -16.13 2.12 -5.20
C ILE A 177 -16.58 1.77 -3.78
N TYR A 178 -15.88 0.84 -3.14
CA TYR A 178 -16.16 0.39 -1.78
C TYR A 178 -15.33 1.19 -0.78
N LEU A 179 -16.00 2.00 0.04
CA LEU A 179 -15.38 2.82 1.08
C LEU A 179 -15.43 2.11 2.44
N TYR A 180 -14.27 1.95 3.07
CA TYR A 180 -14.13 1.48 4.46
C TYR A 180 -13.55 2.58 5.32
N ARG A 181 -14.15 2.84 6.48
CA ARG A 181 -13.63 3.78 7.47
C ARG A 181 -13.01 3.01 8.61
N GLU A 182 -11.68 3.04 8.69
CA GLU A 182 -10.92 2.33 9.73
C GLU A 182 -10.08 3.35 10.51
N LEU A 183 -10.45 3.60 11.77
CA LEU A 183 -9.87 4.67 12.59
C LEU A 183 -8.74 4.21 13.51
N THR A 184 -8.43 2.91 13.50
CA THR A 184 -7.42 2.28 14.37
C THR A 184 -6.45 1.43 13.56
N CYS A 185 -5.25 1.20 14.08
CA CYS A 185 -4.26 0.34 13.43
C CYS A 185 -4.77 -1.10 13.29
N ASP A 186 -5.40 -1.63 14.34
CA ASP A 186 -5.99 -2.98 14.33
C ASP A 186 -7.14 -3.10 13.30
N GLY A 187 -7.97 -2.06 13.15
CA GLY A 187 -9.02 -2.01 12.13
C GLY A 187 -8.45 -2.05 10.71
N VAL A 188 -7.41 -1.24 10.45
CA VAL A 188 -6.70 -1.23 9.16
C VAL A 188 -6.08 -2.59 8.86
N LEU A 189 -5.39 -3.20 9.82
CA LEU A 189 -4.78 -4.52 9.65
C LEU A 189 -5.82 -5.60 9.34
N LYS A 190 -6.92 -5.66 10.13
CA LYS A 190 -8.02 -6.62 9.89
C LYS A 190 -8.65 -6.44 8.52
N ARG A 191 -8.82 -5.19 8.08
CA ARG A 191 -9.31 -4.87 6.73
C ARG A 191 -8.35 -5.40 5.67
N ILE A 192 -7.05 -5.14 5.81
CA ILE A 192 -6.03 -5.63 4.87
C ILE A 192 -6.00 -7.16 4.80
N GLU A 193 -6.19 -7.85 5.93
CA GLU A 193 -6.27 -9.32 5.99
C GLU A 193 -7.53 -9.89 5.29
N SER A 194 -8.64 -9.15 5.25
CA SER A 194 -9.87 -9.56 4.55
C SER A 194 -9.86 -9.23 3.04
N LEU A 195 -8.99 -8.31 2.59
CA LEU A 195 -8.99 -7.80 1.21
C LEU A 195 -8.90 -8.90 0.15
N GLU A 196 -8.17 -9.99 0.39
CA GLU A 196 -8.00 -11.04 -0.62
C GLU A 196 -9.34 -11.60 -1.13
N GLU A 197 -10.30 -11.84 -0.23
CA GLU A 197 -11.62 -12.39 -0.59
C GLU A 197 -12.49 -11.34 -1.28
N GLU A 198 -12.37 -10.09 -0.85
CA GLU A 198 -13.09 -8.96 -1.44
C GLU A 198 -12.57 -8.62 -2.85
N ILE A 199 -11.25 -8.67 -3.06
CA ILE A 199 -10.63 -8.44 -4.37
C ILE A 199 -11.15 -9.43 -5.39
N ILE A 200 -11.25 -10.71 -5.00
CA ILE A 200 -11.77 -11.78 -5.86
C ILE A 200 -13.26 -11.59 -6.13
N SER A 201 -14.07 -11.49 -5.06
CA SER A 201 -15.54 -11.49 -5.18
C SER A 201 -16.10 -10.24 -5.86
N LYS A 202 -15.46 -9.08 -5.67
CA LYS A 202 -15.91 -7.80 -6.23
C LYS A 202 -15.16 -7.38 -7.50
N ASN A 203 -14.23 -8.22 -8.00
CA ASN A 203 -13.36 -7.89 -9.15
C ASN A 203 -12.66 -6.53 -8.98
N VAL A 204 -11.97 -6.36 -7.84
CA VAL A 204 -11.27 -5.11 -7.50
C VAL A 204 -10.03 -4.97 -8.37
N LYS A 205 -9.79 -3.75 -8.87
CA LYS A 205 -8.67 -3.38 -9.74
C LYS A 205 -7.82 -2.24 -9.20
N LEU A 206 -8.15 -1.68 -8.04
CA LEU A 206 -7.33 -0.69 -7.33
C LEU A 206 -7.65 -0.78 -5.84
N VAL A 207 -6.60 -0.73 -5.01
CA VAL A 207 -6.73 -0.57 -3.57
C VAL A 207 -6.05 0.73 -3.15
N ILE A 208 -6.75 1.54 -2.38
CA ILE A 208 -6.23 2.79 -1.79
C ILE A 208 -6.30 2.70 -0.27
N LEU A 209 -5.24 3.10 0.41
CA LEU A 209 -5.21 3.35 1.86
C LEU A 209 -4.82 4.81 2.12
N ASP A 210 -5.77 5.60 2.57
CA ASP A 210 -5.62 7.04 2.84
C ASP A 210 -5.94 7.36 4.31
N SER A 211 -4.99 7.53 5.21
CA SER A 211 -3.54 7.32 5.14
C SER A 211 -3.10 6.31 6.22
N ILE A 212 -2.11 5.47 5.92
CA ILE A 212 -1.51 4.59 6.93
C ILE A 212 -0.84 5.38 8.07
N ALA A 213 -0.41 6.61 7.79
CA ALA A 213 0.30 7.46 8.72
C ALA A 213 -0.60 8.11 9.78
N SER A 214 -1.91 8.20 9.54
CA SER A 214 -2.84 8.83 10.46
C SER A 214 -3.04 7.99 11.73
N VAL A 215 -3.38 6.71 11.55
CA VAL A 215 -3.67 5.77 12.65
C VAL A 215 -2.41 5.49 13.46
N VAL A 216 -1.29 5.30 12.77
CA VAL A 216 -0.01 5.02 13.41
C VAL A 216 0.45 6.18 14.29
N ARG A 217 0.30 7.43 13.86
CA ARG A 217 0.68 8.59 14.68
C ARG A 217 -0.29 8.85 15.84
N LYS A 218 -1.57 8.48 15.71
CA LYS A 218 -2.55 8.61 16.80
C LYS A 218 -2.29 7.59 17.91
N GLU A 219 -1.88 6.37 17.57
CA GLU A 219 -1.76 5.27 18.54
C GLU A 219 -0.35 5.09 19.11
N PHE A 220 0.71 5.42 18.37
CA PHE A 220 2.09 5.22 18.83
C PHE A 220 2.77 6.54 19.19
N ASP A 221 2.85 6.84 20.49
CA ASP A 221 3.69 7.94 21.00
C ASP A 221 5.18 7.60 20.80
N THR A 222 5.89 8.49 20.11
CA THR A 222 7.33 8.42 19.84
C THR A 222 8.21 8.50 21.09
N LYS A 223 7.66 8.91 22.25
CA LYS A 223 8.42 9.06 23.50
C LYS A 223 8.64 7.74 24.27
N LEU A 224 7.96 6.66 23.91
CA LEU A 224 8.05 5.36 24.59
C LEU A 224 8.81 4.35 23.73
N GLN A 225 9.99 3.89 24.19
CA GLN A 225 10.88 3.03 23.41
C GLN A 225 10.27 1.67 22.99
N GLY A 226 9.27 1.15 23.71
CA GLY A 226 8.55 -0.09 23.34
C GLY A 226 7.62 0.06 22.12
N ASN A 227 7.02 1.23 21.96
CA ASN A 227 6.04 1.52 20.91
C ASN A 227 6.66 1.47 19.50
N LEU A 228 7.96 1.78 19.38
CA LEU A 228 8.62 1.84 18.08
C LEU A 228 8.77 0.46 17.42
N ARG A 229 9.03 -0.58 18.21
CA ARG A 229 9.16 -1.95 17.72
C ARG A 229 7.81 -2.51 17.27
N GLU A 230 6.78 -2.32 18.09
CA GLU A 230 5.41 -2.73 17.76
C GLU A 230 4.89 -2.04 16.51
N ARG A 231 5.10 -0.72 16.41
CA ARG A 231 4.82 0.06 15.20
C ARG A 231 5.52 -0.50 13.97
N THR A 232 6.82 -0.79 14.07
CA THR A 232 7.60 -1.29 12.95
C THR A 232 7.12 -2.68 12.51
N ASN A 233 6.79 -3.56 13.47
CA ASN A 233 6.25 -4.88 13.18
C ASN A 233 4.88 -4.81 12.48
N LEU A 234 3.99 -3.95 12.97
CA LEU A 234 2.68 -3.71 12.37
C LEU A 234 2.82 -3.22 10.92
N LEU A 235 3.58 -2.14 10.70
CA LEU A 235 3.81 -1.57 9.37
C LEU A 235 4.41 -2.58 8.40
N THR A 236 5.38 -3.38 8.87
CA THR A 236 6.01 -4.43 8.06
C THR A 236 5.00 -5.53 7.70
N LYS A 237 4.10 -5.88 8.62
CA LYS A 237 3.04 -6.86 8.38
C LYS A 237 2.04 -6.35 7.34
N GLU A 238 1.55 -5.12 7.49
CA GLU A 238 0.64 -4.48 6.53
C GLU A 238 1.28 -4.37 5.14
N ALA A 239 2.52 -3.88 5.06
CA ALA A 239 3.27 -3.79 3.81
C ALA A 239 3.44 -5.15 3.12
N SER A 240 3.78 -6.19 3.88
CA SER A 240 3.95 -7.56 3.36
C SER A 240 2.66 -8.10 2.73
N ILE A 241 1.52 -7.88 3.39
CA ILE A 241 0.22 -8.32 2.87
C ILE A 241 -0.16 -7.51 1.63
N LEU A 242 -0.06 -6.17 1.69
CA LEU A 242 -0.38 -5.29 0.55
C LEU A 242 0.49 -5.61 -0.67
N LYS A 243 1.78 -5.90 -0.48
CA LYS A 243 2.69 -6.27 -1.57
C LYS A 243 2.30 -7.61 -2.19
N TYR A 244 1.94 -8.59 -1.36
CA TYR A 244 1.41 -9.86 -1.83
C TYR A 244 0.12 -9.66 -2.65
N LEU A 245 -0.83 -8.85 -2.16
CA LEU A 245 -2.08 -8.57 -2.87
C LEU A 245 -1.83 -7.87 -4.21
N ALA A 246 -0.95 -6.87 -4.23
CA ALA A 246 -0.58 -6.17 -5.45
C ALA A 246 -0.04 -7.16 -6.50
N GLU A 247 0.98 -7.94 -6.14
CA GLU A 247 1.65 -8.88 -7.04
C GLU A 247 0.74 -10.02 -7.52
N GLU A 248 0.01 -10.66 -6.59
CA GLU A 248 -0.81 -11.85 -6.89
C GLU A 248 -2.03 -11.51 -7.75
N PHE A 249 -2.64 -10.33 -7.54
CA PHE A 249 -3.80 -9.87 -8.32
C PHE A 249 -3.44 -8.94 -9.47
N SER A 250 -2.16 -8.55 -9.59
CA SER A 250 -1.68 -7.59 -10.59
C SER A 250 -2.49 -6.28 -10.56
N ILE A 251 -2.73 -5.75 -9.37
CA ILE A 251 -3.45 -4.48 -9.16
C ILE A 251 -2.51 -3.41 -8.59
N PRO A 252 -2.71 -2.13 -8.90
CA PRO A 252 -2.05 -1.03 -8.20
C PRO A 252 -2.55 -0.93 -6.77
N VAL A 253 -1.63 -0.63 -5.85
CA VAL A 253 -1.94 -0.26 -4.47
C VAL A 253 -1.38 1.13 -4.21
N ILE A 254 -2.24 2.07 -3.82
CA ILE A 254 -1.87 3.45 -3.52
C ILE A 254 -1.98 3.69 -2.02
N LEU A 255 -0.91 4.19 -1.42
CA LEU A 255 -0.86 4.50 0.00
C LEU A 255 -0.53 5.98 0.15
N THR A 256 -1.26 6.70 1.01
CA THR A 256 -0.87 8.07 1.34
C THR A 256 -0.09 8.10 2.65
N ASN A 257 0.88 9.00 2.72
CA ASN A 257 1.69 9.25 3.90
C ASN A 257 1.80 10.77 4.13
N GLN A 258 1.98 11.16 5.39
CA GLN A 258 2.27 12.55 5.74
C GLN A 258 3.77 12.70 5.98
N ILE A 259 4.29 13.90 5.78
CA ILE A 259 5.69 14.20 6.10
C ILE A 259 5.79 14.69 7.55
N THR A 260 6.79 14.20 8.28
CA THR A 260 7.22 14.74 9.58
C THR A 260 8.51 15.55 9.39
N THR A 261 8.56 16.74 9.97
CA THR A 261 9.78 17.56 10.02
C THR A 261 10.58 17.17 11.26
N TRP A 262 11.85 16.78 11.07
CA TRP A 262 12.80 16.70 12.17
C TRP A 262 13.49 18.06 12.28
N LEU A 263 13.24 18.79 13.38
CA LEU A 263 14.06 19.95 13.72
C LEU A 263 15.35 19.41 14.33
N SER A 264 16.49 19.70 13.72
CA SER A 264 17.77 19.49 14.37
C SER A 264 17.90 20.54 15.46
N GLU A 265 17.53 20.23 16.71
CA GLU A 265 17.92 21.04 17.86
C GLU A 265 19.44 20.93 18.03
N GLY A 266 20.18 21.79 17.33
CA GLY A 266 21.51 22.17 17.76
C GLY A 266 21.36 22.91 19.08
N LEU A 267 22.00 22.39 20.15
CA LEU A 267 22.01 22.87 21.54
C LEU A 267 21.01 22.22 22.50
N ALA A 268 20.88 20.89 22.49
CA ALA A 268 20.62 20.19 23.75
C ALA A 268 21.95 20.06 24.51
N LEU A 269 22.09 20.88 25.54
CA LEU A 269 23.20 20.84 26.50
C LEU A 269 23.43 19.42 27.01
N GLN A 270 24.70 19.03 26.93
CA GLN A 270 25.40 17.97 27.64
C GLN A 270 24.69 17.47 28.93
N ALA A 271 24.13 16.26 28.87
CA ALA A 271 23.95 15.40 30.03
C ALA A 271 24.08 13.93 29.59
N ASP A 272 25.25 13.37 29.87
CA ASP A 272 25.56 11.97 30.17
C ASP A 272 25.37 10.87 29.11
N LEU A 273 26.43 10.74 28.29
CA LEU A 273 27.32 9.58 28.19
C LEU A 273 26.73 8.18 28.50
N LEU A 274 26.62 7.32 27.48
CA LEU A 274 27.54 6.19 27.21
C LEU A 274 27.00 5.29 26.08
N SER A 275 27.72 5.26 24.95
CA SER A 275 27.73 4.14 23.98
C SER A 275 28.51 2.94 24.58
N PRO A 276 28.37 1.69 24.08
CA PRO A 276 29.05 1.22 22.85
C PRO A 276 28.17 0.23 22.01
N ALA A 277 28.39 -0.09 20.75
CA ALA A 277 29.32 0.29 19.69
C ALA A 277 28.75 -0.27 18.36
N ASP A 278 29.08 0.41 17.26
CA ASP A 278 29.29 -0.06 15.87
C ASP A 278 28.20 -0.91 15.20
N ASP A 279 27.62 -0.47 14.07
CA ASP A 279 28.33 -0.52 12.78
C ASP A 279 27.96 0.65 11.86
N LEU A 280 28.98 1.40 11.45
CA LEU A 280 28.93 2.55 10.56
C LEU A 280 29.25 2.12 9.13
N SER A 281 28.41 2.50 8.17
CA SER A 281 28.87 2.82 6.82
C SER A 281 28.31 4.17 6.40
N LEU A 282 29.00 5.22 6.89
CA LEU A 282 28.88 6.60 6.44
C LEU A 282 29.62 6.73 5.11
N SER A 283 28.91 7.07 4.03
CA SER A 283 29.52 7.72 2.87
C SER A 283 29.56 9.22 3.14
N GLU A 284 30.75 9.74 3.42
CA GLU A 284 31.04 11.17 3.61
C GLU A 284 30.69 11.97 2.34
N GLY A 285 29.94 13.06 2.51
CA GLY A 285 29.81 14.12 1.51
C GLY A 285 30.87 15.22 1.74
N PRO A 286 31.14 16.10 0.76
CA PRO A 286 32.06 17.21 0.96
C PRO A 286 31.36 18.37 1.68
N SER A 287 32.03 18.85 2.73
CA SER A 287 31.69 20.03 3.51
C SER A 287 31.91 21.32 2.72
N ARG A 288 30.92 22.24 2.69
CA ARG A 288 30.97 23.55 3.41
C ARG A 288 29.95 24.58 2.90
N ASN A 289 29.37 25.23 3.91
CA ASN A 289 29.02 26.65 4.05
C ASN A 289 27.89 27.25 3.21
N GLY A 290 26.74 27.42 3.86
CA GLY A 290 25.69 28.36 3.50
C GLY A 290 24.56 28.29 4.52
N ALA A 291 24.25 29.42 5.17
CA ALA A 291 23.23 29.51 6.21
C ALA A 291 21.84 29.06 5.74
N GLY A 292 21.20 28.25 6.55
CA GLY A 292 19.80 27.85 6.43
C GLY A 292 19.52 26.72 7.40
N GLU A 293 18.60 26.93 8.35
CA GLU A 293 18.03 25.87 9.17
C GLU A 293 17.37 24.83 8.24
N SER A 294 18.13 23.83 7.78
CA SER A 294 17.56 22.76 6.96
C SER A 294 16.91 21.74 7.90
N GLY A 295 15.66 22.00 8.27
CA GLY A 295 14.80 20.94 8.79
C GLY A 295 14.71 19.84 7.73
N TYR A 296 15.25 18.66 8.01
CA TYR A 296 15.15 17.54 7.07
C TYR A 296 13.72 17.01 7.08
N VAL A 297 13.11 17.05 5.90
CA VAL A 297 11.73 16.65 5.62
C VAL A 297 11.75 15.16 5.27
N THR A 298 11.31 14.29 6.19
CA THR A 298 11.35 12.83 6.02
C THR A 298 9.96 12.23 6.16
N ALA A 299 9.64 11.23 5.34
CA ALA A 299 8.36 10.50 5.43
C ALA A 299 8.12 9.93 6.84
N ALA A 300 6.89 10.04 7.35
CA ALA A 300 6.57 9.80 8.76
C ALA A 300 6.79 8.35 9.26
N LEU A 301 6.91 7.38 8.34
CA LEU A 301 6.91 5.95 8.65
C LEU A 301 8.32 5.35 8.80
N GLY A 302 9.37 6.17 8.61
CA GLY A 302 10.77 5.78 8.81
C GLY A 302 11.35 4.86 7.73
N ASN A 303 12.60 4.43 7.93
CA ASN A 303 13.38 3.71 6.93
C ASN A 303 12.79 2.34 6.58
N THR A 304 12.27 1.58 7.54
CA THR A 304 11.69 0.25 7.28
C THR A 304 10.55 0.31 6.27
N TRP A 305 9.72 1.36 6.35
CA TRP A 305 8.65 1.58 5.38
C TRP A 305 9.18 1.96 4.00
N SER A 306 10.26 2.76 3.93
CA SER A 306 10.83 3.16 2.64
C SER A 306 11.31 2.00 1.77
N HIS A 307 11.70 0.87 2.36
CA HIS A 307 12.08 -0.34 1.62
C HIS A 307 10.88 -1.18 1.17
N SER A 308 9.68 -0.87 1.65
CA SER A 308 8.46 -1.64 1.38
C SER A 308 7.66 -1.12 0.17
N VAL A 309 7.97 0.09 -0.30
CA VAL A 309 7.27 0.77 -1.39
C VAL A 309 8.10 0.68 -2.67
N ASN A 310 7.45 0.51 -3.83
CA ASN A 310 8.12 0.45 -5.12
C ASN A 310 8.37 1.84 -5.74
N THR A 311 7.39 2.74 -5.61
CA THR A 311 7.45 4.08 -6.20
C THR A 311 6.95 5.11 -5.18
N ARG A 312 7.66 6.22 -5.04
CA ARG A 312 7.28 7.32 -4.14
C ARG A 312 7.07 8.60 -4.93
N LEU A 313 5.89 9.18 -4.81
CA LEU A 313 5.53 10.49 -5.36
C LEU A 313 5.48 11.50 -4.21
N ILE A 314 6.28 12.56 -4.32
CA ILE A 314 6.36 13.62 -3.31
C ILE A 314 5.59 14.84 -3.83
N LEU A 315 4.49 15.19 -3.17
CA LEU A 315 3.68 16.36 -3.48
C LEU A 315 4.14 17.52 -2.60
N GLN A 316 4.50 18.63 -3.26
CA GLN A 316 4.91 19.87 -2.63
C GLN A 316 4.08 21.02 -3.17
N TYR A 317 3.97 22.09 -2.38
CA TYR A 317 3.38 23.33 -2.86
C TYR A 317 4.33 24.01 -3.83
N LEU A 318 3.79 24.61 -4.90
CA LEU A 318 4.60 25.39 -5.83
C LEU A 318 5.17 26.64 -5.14
N ASN A 319 4.39 27.28 -4.26
CA ASN A 319 4.77 28.47 -3.50
C ASN A 319 4.22 28.38 -2.06
N SER A 320 5.05 28.67 -1.06
CA SER A 320 4.65 28.72 0.36
C SER A 320 3.77 29.94 0.72
N GLN A 321 3.72 30.96 -0.14
CA GLN A 321 2.99 32.22 0.11
C GLN A 321 1.47 32.13 -0.12
N THR A 322 0.97 31.20 -0.94
CA THR A 322 -0.46 31.14 -1.29
C THR A 322 -1.34 30.48 -0.22
N ARG A 323 -0.82 30.23 0.99
CA ARG A 323 -1.59 29.66 2.11
C ARG A 323 -2.27 30.72 2.98
N GLN A 324 -1.93 32.00 2.83
CA GLN A 324 -2.52 33.11 3.61
C GLN A 324 -3.18 34.17 2.71
N SER A 325 -4.27 33.85 2.02
CA SER A 325 -5.26 34.86 1.62
C SER A 325 -6.59 34.18 1.36
N PRO A 326 -7.58 34.37 2.24
CA PRO A 326 -8.73 35.17 1.81
C PRO A 326 -9.05 36.24 2.86
N GLY A 327 -9.05 37.51 2.45
CA GLY A 327 -9.45 38.63 3.30
C GLY A 327 -8.38 39.71 3.45
N GLY A 328 -7.99 40.32 2.34
CA GLY A 328 -7.35 41.63 2.33
C GLY A 328 -8.06 42.46 1.28
N ALA A 329 -8.98 43.31 1.72
CA ALA A 329 -9.65 44.29 0.89
C ALA A 329 -8.61 45.14 0.16
N MET A 330 -8.82 45.40 -1.13
CA MET A 330 -8.49 46.68 -1.77
C MET A 330 -9.48 46.96 -2.89
N ASP A 331 -10.14 48.12 -2.72
CA ASP A 331 -10.81 49.04 -3.63
C ASP A 331 -12.01 48.59 -4.47
#